data_AF-A0A7U7EJI0-F1
#
_entry.id   AF-A0A7U7EJI0-F1
#
_cell.length_a   1.000
_cell.length_b   1.000
_cell.length_c   1.000
_cell.angle_alpha   90.00
_cell.angle_beta   90.00
_cell.angle_gamma   90.00
#
_symmetry.space_group_name_H-M   'P 1'
#
loop_
_entity.id
_entity.type
_entity.pdbx_description
1 polymer ?
#
loop_
_entity_poly.entity_id
_entity_poly.type
_entity_poly.pdbx_seq_one_letter_code
_entity_poly.pdbx_strand_id
1 'polypeptide(L)'
;MNALHYLKYFLFHAIGLLAAASILAGGAWITYGLFAVQAIYLIGDALCGDDTSTPRFKHPGILTFQLWLALPLLAFIVFSAVWSVSDGDVLGFGAALGRLTGHDLIAARDATHLGHHISAWITTGLMIGMIGTITAHELTHRTWDPVSMLIGRWLLAFSFDTIFSIEHVYGHHRYVSTTEDPATAPRGRNVYFHVLASTLKGNLSAWKIEKRRLARKGQSLFGWHNAVIRGHLMSVLLVAAAFAIGGWQAALFFIACALWGKALLEIVNYMEHYGMVRNPATPVQPRHSWNTNKRISSWTMFNLTRHSHHHAQGEVPYQDLKPFPDAPMMIGGYLTTIIVAMIPPLWHKLMTPKVLAWDRDYASAEERQLAAEANARSGIGALMAASREIGRDRRVA
;
A
#
# COMPACT_ATOMS: atom_id res chain seq x y z
N MET A 1 31.31 -5.34 -6.19
CA MET A 1 29.85 -5.23 -6.37
C MET A 1 29.23 -6.19 -5.39
N ASN A 2 28.50 -5.71 -4.37
CA ASN A 2 27.85 -6.64 -3.45
C ASN A 2 26.50 -7.06 -4.06
N ALA A 3 26.45 -8.28 -4.59
CA ALA A 3 25.25 -8.84 -5.24
C ALA A 3 24.03 -8.82 -4.31
N LEU A 4 24.25 -8.94 -2.99
CA LEU A 4 23.20 -8.89 -1.99
C LEU A 4 22.35 -7.61 -2.07
N HIS A 5 22.93 -6.47 -2.45
CA HIS A 5 22.18 -5.21 -2.55
C HIS A 5 21.11 -5.24 -3.65
N TYR A 6 21.31 -6.02 -4.70
CA TYR A 6 20.31 -6.24 -5.75
C TYR A 6 19.39 -7.42 -5.42
N LEU A 7 19.96 -8.49 -4.86
CA LEU A 7 19.23 -9.73 -4.57
C LEU A 7 18.18 -9.57 -3.46
N LYS A 8 18.41 -8.69 -2.49
CA LYS A 8 17.48 -8.50 -1.37
C LYS A 8 16.06 -8.12 -1.80
N TYR A 9 15.92 -7.37 -2.89
CA TYR A 9 14.60 -6.97 -3.42
C TYR A 9 13.88 -8.10 -4.16
N PHE A 10 14.54 -9.22 -4.48
CA PHE A 10 13.86 -10.41 -4.99
C PHE A 10 13.13 -11.21 -3.91
N LEU A 11 13.34 -10.90 -2.61
CA LEU A 11 12.55 -11.49 -1.53
C LEU A 11 11.04 -11.25 -1.75
N PHE A 12 10.71 -10.09 -2.29
CA PHE A 12 9.38 -9.73 -2.77
C PHE A 12 8.81 -10.75 -3.78
N HIS A 13 9.57 -11.10 -4.83
CA HIS A 13 9.11 -12.06 -5.85
C HIS A 13 9.01 -13.47 -5.29
N ALA A 14 9.94 -13.86 -4.42
CA ALA A 14 9.91 -15.16 -3.75
C ALA A 14 8.65 -15.33 -2.90
N ILE A 15 8.23 -14.30 -2.17
CA ILE A 15 6.98 -14.29 -1.39
C ILE A 15 5.76 -14.40 -2.32
N GLY A 16 5.75 -13.70 -3.44
CA GLY A 16 4.66 -13.82 -4.43
C GLY A 16 4.55 -15.20 -5.05
N LEU A 17 5.68 -15.82 -5.39
CA LEU A 17 5.73 -17.18 -5.92
C LEU A 17 5.30 -18.22 -4.87
N LEU A 18 5.68 -18.03 -3.60
CA LEU A 18 5.20 -18.85 -2.49
C LEU A 18 3.67 -18.74 -2.36
N ALA A 19 3.10 -17.54 -2.47
CA ALA A 19 1.65 -17.34 -2.43
C ALA A 19 0.95 -18.05 -3.59
N ALA A 20 1.44 -17.89 -4.83
CA ALA A 20 0.88 -18.59 -6.00
C ALA A 20 0.97 -20.12 -5.84
N ALA A 21 2.13 -20.64 -5.43
CA ALA A 21 2.34 -22.07 -5.23
C ALA A 21 1.40 -22.63 -4.15
N SER A 22 1.21 -21.90 -3.05
CA SER A 22 0.30 -22.30 -1.96
C SER A 22 -1.16 -22.32 -2.41
N ILE A 23 -1.59 -21.35 -3.21
CA ILE A 23 -2.93 -21.29 -3.81
C ILE A 23 -3.16 -22.49 -4.74
N LEU A 24 -2.21 -22.76 -5.64
CA LEU A 24 -2.30 -23.85 -6.62
C LEU A 24 -2.19 -25.23 -5.99
N ALA A 25 -1.48 -25.36 -4.87
CA ALA A 25 -1.40 -26.61 -4.12
C ALA A 25 -2.77 -27.05 -3.54
N GLY A 26 -3.71 -26.11 -3.36
CA GLY A 26 -5.08 -26.37 -2.92
C GLY A 26 -5.20 -26.79 -1.45
N GLY A 27 -6.44 -26.88 -0.96
CA GLY A 27 -6.76 -27.33 0.40
C GLY A 27 -6.01 -26.56 1.49
N ALA A 28 -5.48 -27.29 2.47
CA ALA A 28 -4.79 -26.71 3.63
C ALA A 28 -3.51 -25.93 3.28
N TRP A 29 -2.88 -26.21 2.13
CA TRP A 29 -1.66 -25.51 1.70
C TRP A 29 -1.88 -24.02 1.49
N ILE A 30 -3.08 -23.61 1.09
CA ILE A 30 -3.44 -22.19 0.97
C ILE A 30 -3.31 -21.48 2.33
N THR A 31 -3.86 -22.10 3.37
CA THR A 31 -3.82 -21.56 4.74
C THR A 31 -2.41 -21.60 5.32
N TYR A 32 -1.66 -22.69 5.09
CA TYR A 32 -0.25 -22.75 5.50
C TYR A 32 0.60 -21.69 4.80
N GLY A 33 0.38 -21.45 3.51
CA GLY A 33 1.02 -20.38 2.75
C GLY A 33 0.72 -19.00 3.34
N LEU A 34 -0.54 -18.72 3.67
CA LEU A 34 -0.94 -17.47 4.33
C LEU A 34 -0.17 -17.26 5.66
N PHE A 35 -0.11 -18.28 6.52
CA PHE A 35 0.62 -18.19 7.78
C PHE A 35 2.12 -18.08 7.56
N ALA A 36 2.68 -18.77 6.58
CA ALA A 36 4.10 -18.68 6.24
C ALA A 36 4.49 -17.27 5.79
N VAL A 37 3.69 -16.65 4.91
CA VAL A 37 3.90 -15.26 4.48
C VAL A 37 3.85 -14.34 5.70
N GLN A 38 2.82 -14.43 6.54
CA GLN A 38 2.72 -13.59 7.73
C GLN A 38 3.90 -13.79 8.69
N ALA A 39 4.32 -15.04 8.92
CA ALA A 39 5.47 -15.36 9.77
C ALA A 39 6.77 -14.72 9.24
N ILE A 40 7.02 -14.76 7.92
CA ILE A 40 8.20 -14.15 7.30
C ILE A 40 8.29 -12.66 7.65
N TYR A 41 7.19 -11.92 7.56
CA TYR A 41 7.18 -10.49 7.89
C TYR A 41 7.24 -10.23 9.39
N LEU A 42 6.35 -10.85 10.18
CA LEU A 42 6.21 -10.54 11.60
C LEU A 42 7.45 -10.98 12.40
N ILE A 43 7.87 -12.23 12.21
CA ILE A 43 9.04 -12.78 12.90
C ILE A 43 10.31 -12.17 12.30
N GLY A 44 10.36 -12.02 10.97
CA GLY A 44 11.53 -11.48 10.30
C GLY A 44 11.82 -10.04 10.70
N ASP A 45 10.83 -9.14 10.76
CA ASP A 45 11.06 -7.77 11.24
C ASP A 45 11.37 -7.72 12.74
N ALA A 46 10.84 -8.64 13.54
CA ALA A 46 11.14 -8.72 14.96
C ALA A 46 12.60 -9.17 15.24
N LEU A 47 13.14 -10.08 14.42
CA LEU A 47 14.45 -10.71 14.66
C LEU A 47 15.60 -10.12 13.85
N CYS A 48 15.35 -9.62 12.63
CA CYS A 48 16.41 -9.22 11.71
C CYS A 48 16.90 -7.77 11.88
N GLY A 49 16.29 -7.01 12.80
CA GLY A 49 16.65 -5.61 13.07
C GLY A 49 16.36 -4.68 11.89
N ASP A 50 17.12 -3.60 11.81
CA ASP A 50 16.91 -2.54 10.83
C ASP A 50 17.90 -2.65 9.65
N ASP A 51 17.51 -2.10 8.50
CA ASP A 51 18.37 -1.87 7.34
C ASP A 51 18.51 -0.36 7.07
N THR A 52 19.60 0.20 7.57
CA THR A 52 20.00 1.60 7.34
C THR A 52 21.00 1.74 6.20
N SER A 53 21.23 0.70 5.39
CA SER A 53 22.22 0.74 4.31
C SER A 53 21.79 1.66 3.15
N THR A 54 22.74 2.43 2.61
CA THR A 54 22.56 3.28 1.41
C THR A 54 23.62 2.94 0.36
N PRO A 55 23.55 1.73 -0.24
CA PRO A 55 24.54 1.29 -1.21
C PRO A 55 24.42 2.08 -2.53
N ARG A 56 25.55 2.26 -3.22
CA ARG A 56 25.57 2.86 -4.56
C ARG A 56 25.34 1.79 -5.62
N PHE A 57 24.26 1.93 -6.39
CA PHE A 57 23.92 1.01 -7.47
C PHE A 57 24.59 1.44 -8.79
N LYS A 58 25.37 0.53 -9.40
CA LYS A 58 26.01 0.75 -10.70
C LYS A 58 25.10 0.41 -11.89
N HIS A 59 24.08 -0.43 -11.67
CA HIS A 59 23.18 -0.94 -12.70
C HIS A 59 21.70 -0.75 -12.29
N PRO A 60 21.21 0.50 -12.19
CA PRO A 60 19.83 0.78 -11.76
C PRO A 60 18.77 0.18 -12.69
N GLY A 61 19.11 -0.14 -13.95
CA GLY A 61 18.20 -0.85 -14.86
C GLY A 61 17.73 -2.22 -14.34
N ILE A 62 18.57 -2.92 -13.56
CA ILE A 62 18.19 -4.20 -12.93
C ILE A 62 17.06 -3.98 -11.93
N LEU A 63 17.14 -2.90 -11.15
CA LEU A 63 16.14 -2.54 -10.13
C LEU A 63 14.81 -2.14 -10.78
N THR A 64 14.85 -1.42 -11.89
CA THR A 64 13.66 -1.10 -12.69
C THR A 64 13.02 -2.35 -13.28
N PHE A 65 13.82 -3.25 -13.85
CA PHE A 65 13.32 -4.51 -14.42
C PHE A 65 12.63 -5.38 -13.34
N GLN A 66 13.18 -5.42 -12.12
CA GLN A 66 12.54 -6.10 -11.00
C GLN A 66 11.14 -5.56 -10.68
N LEU A 67 10.93 -4.24 -10.73
CA LEU A 67 9.61 -3.64 -10.56
C LEU A 67 8.67 -4.05 -11.70
N TRP A 68 9.14 -4.06 -12.94
CA TRP A 68 8.32 -4.48 -14.09
C TRP A 68 7.86 -5.94 -14.01
N LEU A 69 8.68 -6.82 -13.42
CA LEU A 69 8.31 -8.22 -13.16
C LEU A 69 7.15 -8.39 -12.17
N ALA A 70 6.77 -7.35 -11.41
CA ALA A 70 5.63 -7.43 -10.51
C ALA A 70 4.30 -7.65 -11.25
N LEU A 71 4.14 -7.11 -12.46
CA LEU A 71 2.90 -7.25 -13.23
C LEU A 71 2.61 -8.69 -13.67
N PRO A 72 3.51 -9.40 -14.38
CA PRO A 72 3.27 -10.80 -14.71
C PRO A 72 3.14 -11.67 -13.46
N LEU A 73 3.91 -11.38 -12.39
CA LEU A 73 3.79 -12.12 -11.13
C LEU A 73 2.41 -11.94 -10.48
N LEU A 74 1.93 -10.70 -10.34
CA LEU A 74 0.62 -10.42 -9.76
C LEU A 74 -0.51 -11.00 -10.62
N ALA A 75 -0.42 -10.84 -11.95
CA ALA A 75 -1.38 -11.43 -12.87
C ALA A 75 -1.45 -12.95 -12.69
N PHE A 76 -0.31 -13.62 -12.51
CA PHE A 76 -0.26 -15.06 -12.26
C PHE A 76 -0.86 -15.46 -10.90
N ILE A 77 -0.57 -14.71 -9.83
CA ILE A 77 -1.16 -14.94 -8.50
C ILE A 77 -2.68 -14.79 -8.55
N VAL A 78 -3.18 -13.70 -9.14
CA VAL A 78 -4.62 -13.43 -9.23
C VAL A 78 -5.30 -14.44 -10.15
N PHE A 79 -4.70 -14.79 -11.28
CA PHE A 79 -5.18 -15.86 -12.15
C PHE A 79 -5.29 -17.19 -11.39
N SER A 80 -4.25 -17.58 -10.65
CA SER A 80 -4.24 -18.80 -9.84
C SER A 80 -5.35 -18.81 -8.80
N ALA A 81 -5.59 -17.66 -8.14
CA ALA A 81 -6.65 -17.52 -7.15
C ALA A 81 -8.05 -17.59 -7.76
N VAL A 82 -8.28 -16.89 -8.87
CA VAL A 82 -9.54 -16.93 -9.63
C VAL A 82 -9.80 -18.33 -10.17
N TRP A 83 -8.78 -18.99 -10.74
CA TRP A 83 -8.87 -20.39 -11.18
C TRP A 83 -9.19 -21.34 -10.03
N SER A 84 -8.62 -21.11 -8.83
CA SER A 84 -8.85 -21.97 -7.66
C SER A 84 -10.30 -21.97 -7.16
N VAL A 85 -11.11 -20.97 -7.54
CA VAL A 85 -12.53 -20.87 -7.20
C VAL A 85 -13.45 -21.12 -8.39
N SER A 86 -12.91 -21.56 -9.53
CA SER A 86 -13.65 -21.78 -10.77
C SER A 86 -13.97 -23.26 -10.96
N ASP A 87 -15.12 -23.58 -11.55
CA ASP A 87 -15.54 -24.97 -11.78
C ASP A 87 -14.76 -25.63 -12.95
N GLY A 88 -14.43 -24.85 -13.98
CA GLY A 88 -13.76 -25.32 -15.19
C GLY A 88 -12.23 -25.20 -15.14
N ASP A 89 -11.53 -26.04 -15.91
CA ASP A 89 -10.09 -25.88 -16.13
C ASP A 89 -9.83 -25.03 -17.39
N VAL A 90 -9.89 -23.71 -17.22
CA VAL A 90 -9.73 -22.76 -18.32
C VAL A 90 -8.39 -23.01 -19.04
N LEU A 91 -8.43 -23.14 -20.37
CA LEU A 91 -7.27 -23.44 -21.23
C LEU A 91 -6.52 -24.75 -20.89
N GLY A 92 -7.08 -25.64 -20.06
CA GLY A 92 -6.39 -26.85 -19.60
C GLY A 92 -5.19 -26.54 -18.68
N PHE A 93 -5.22 -25.40 -17.98
CA PHE A 93 -4.12 -24.91 -17.16
C PHE A 93 -3.74 -25.86 -16.03
N GLY A 94 -4.71 -26.29 -15.22
CA GLY A 94 -4.52 -27.20 -14.10
C GLY A 94 -4.01 -28.55 -14.56
N ALA A 95 -4.58 -29.11 -15.64
CA ALA A 95 -4.13 -30.37 -16.22
C ALA A 95 -2.68 -30.28 -16.75
N ALA A 96 -2.33 -29.18 -17.42
CA ALA A 96 -0.97 -28.98 -17.94
C ALA A 96 0.07 -28.83 -16.81
N LEU A 97 -0.23 -28.01 -15.82
CA LEU A 97 0.66 -27.79 -14.68
C LEU A 97 0.75 -29.04 -13.79
N GLY A 98 -0.33 -29.81 -13.68
CA GLY A 98 -0.32 -31.08 -12.94
C GLY A 98 0.58 -32.12 -13.59
N ARG A 99 0.58 -32.23 -14.93
CA ARG A 99 1.55 -33.08 -15.65
C ARG A 99 2.99 -32.66 -15.44
N LEU A 100 3.26 -31.35 -15.34
CA LEU A 100 4.61 -30.82 -15.15
C LEU A 100 5.13 -31.05 -13.72
N THR A 101 4.25 -30.91 -12.73
CA THR A 101 4.62 -30.93 -11.31
C THR A 101 4.45 -32.30 -10.65
N GLY A 102 3.65 -33.19 -11.25
CA GLY A 102 3.22 -34.44 -10.63
C GLY A 102 2.15 -34.26 -9.54
N HIS A 103 1.63 -33.04 -9.35
CA HIS A 103 0.55 -32.74 -8.41
C HIS A 103 -0.79 -32.67 -9.16
N ASP A 104 -1.84 -33.31 -8.65
CA ASP A 104 -3.17 -33.19 -9.27
C ASP A 104 -3.84 -31.89 -8.82
N LEU A 105 -3.59 -30.81 -9.56
CA LEU A 105 -4.13 -29.49 -9.23
C LEU A 105 -5.66 -29.44 -9.32
N ILE A 106 -6.28 -30.21 -10.21
CA ILE A 106 -7.75 -30.20 -10.38
C ILE A 106 -8.38 -30.88 -9.17
N ALA A 107 -7.89 -32.08 -8.79
CA ALA A 107 -8.38 -32.75 -7.59
C ALA A 107 -8.12 -31.93 -6.33
N ALA A 108 -6.96 -31.26 -6.22
CA ALA A 108 -6.64 -30.40 -5.08
C ALA A 108 -7.55 -29.17 -5.00
N ARG A 109 -7.87 -28.55 -6.14
CA ARG A 109 -8.84 -27.45 -6.23
C ARG A 109 -10.23 -27.93 -5.78
N ASP A 110 -10.71 -29.03 -6.35
CA ASP A 110 -12.06 -29.54 -6.10
C ASP A 110 -12.24 -30.01 -4.64
N ALA A 111 -11.15 -30.44 -3.98
CA ALA A 111 -11.11 -30.76 -2.56
C ALA A 111 -11.00 -29.52 -1.63
N THR A 112 -10.86 -28.31 -2.16
CA THR A 112 -10.67 -27.10 -1.37
C THR A 112 -12.00 -26.65 -0.76
N HIS A 113 -12.05 -26.55 0.57
CA HIS A 113 -13.24 -26.09 1.29
C HIS A 113 -13.26 -24.57 1.51
N LEU A 114 -14.43 -24.02 1.85
CA LEU A 114 -14.68 -22.59 2.05
C LEU A 114 -13.65 -21.90 2.97
N GLY A 115 -13.21 -22.54 4.06
CA GLY A 115 -12.21 -21.96 4.96
C GLY A 115 -10.86 -21.67 4.29
N HIS A 116 -10.45 -22.51 3.35
CA HIS A 116 -9.25 -22.32 2.56
C HIS A 116 -9.46 -21.28 1.45
N HIS A 117 -10.68 -21.14 0.91
CA HIS A 117 -11.01 -20.01 0.03
C HIS A 117 -11.01 -18.65 0.73
N ILE A 118 -11.38 -18.59 2.02
CA ILE A 118 -11.19 -17.37 2.83
C ILE A 118 -9.69 -17.05 2.95
N SER A 119 -8.85 -18.07 3.15
CA SER A 119 -7.39 -17.90 3.18
C SER A 119 -6.85 -17.44 1.82
N ALA A 120 -7.40 -17.95 0.71
CA ALA A 120 -7.07 -17.50 -0.64
C ALA A 120 -7.44 -16.03 -0.83
N TRP A 121 -8.64 -15.61 -0.43
CA TRP A 121 -9.08 -14.20 -0.50
C TRP A 121 -8.13 -13.27 0.26
N ILE A 122 -7.81 -13.60 1.51
CA ILE A 122 -6.89 -12.80 2.34
C ILE A 122 -5.50 -12.73 1.69
N THR A 123 -4.98 -13.87 1.25
CA THR A 123 -3.65 -13.97 0.62
C THR A 123 -3.59 -13.20 -0.68
N THR A 124 -4.58 -13.35 -1.56
CA THR A 124 -4.63 -12.69 -2.87
C THR A 124 -4.78 -11.19 -2.72
N GLY A 125 -5.67 -10.69 -1.85
CA GLY A 125 -5.74 -9.24 -1.62
C GLY A 125 -4.49 -8.69 -0.92
N LEU A 126 -3.84 -9.46 -0.05
CA LEU A 126 -2.52 -9.12 0.50
C LEU A 126 -1.46 -9.02 -0.61
N MET A 127 -1.44 -9.93 -1.59
CA MET A 127 -0.55 -9.85 -2.74
C MET A 127 -0.91 -8.67 -3.68
N ILE A 128 -2.19 -8.35 -3.87
CA ILE A 128 -2.61 -7.16 -4.62
C ILE A 128 -2.04 -5.89 -3.95
N GLY A 129 -2.11 -5.80 -2.63
CA GLY A 129 -1.51 -4.69 -1.88
C GLY A 129 0.02 -4.68 -1.94
N MET A 130 0.66 -5.78 -1.55
CA MET A 130 2.13 -5.83 -1.43
C MET A 130 2.82 -5.86 -2.79
N ILE A 131 2.36 -6.67 -3.74
CA ILE A 131 2.99 -6.82 -5.06
C ILE A 131 2.51 -5.74 -6.01
N GLY A 132 1.19 -5.52 -6.05
CA GLY A 132 0.58 -4.52 -6.93
C GLY A 132 0.86 -3.11 -6.48
N THR A 133 0.24 -2.70 -5.38
CA THR A 133 0.20 -1.30 -4.97
C THR A 133 1.58 -0.73 -4.66
N ILE A 134 2.44 -1.43 -3.90
CA ILE A 134 3.77 -0.92 -3.54
C ILE A 134 4.64 -0.70 -4.77
N THR A 135 4.66 -1.67 -5.69
CA THR A 135 5.43 -1.54 -6.93
C THR A 135 4.85 -0.43 -7.81
N ALA A 136 3.53 -0.35 -7.90
CA ALA A 136 2.87 0.70 -8.66
C ALA A 136 3.13 2.09 -8.10
N HIS A 137 3.22 2.24 -6.78
CA HIS A 137 3.56 3.49 -6.13
C HIS A 137 4.87 4.04 -6.69
N GLU A 138 5.94 3.24 -6.64
CA GLU A 138 7.25 3.62 -7.20
C GLU A 138 7.17 3.90 -8.71
N LEU A 139 6.50 3.04 -9.47
CA LEU A 139 6.42 3.20 -10.93
C LEU A 139 5.64 4.45 -11.36
N THR A 140 4.63 4.86 -10.58
CA THR A 140 3.78 6.02 -10.91
C THR A 140 4.41 7.36 -10.57
N HIS A 141 5.46 7.39 -9.73
CA HIS A 141 6.31 8.57 -9.55
C HIS A 141 7.21 8.83 -10.75
N ARG A 142 7.45 7.82 -11.59
CA ARG A 142 8.29 7.93 -12.80
C ARG A 142 7.51 8.52 -13.97
N THR A 143 6.98 9.73 -13.80
CA THR A 143 6.12 10.38 -14.80
C THR A 143 6.83 10.65 -16.14
N TRP A 144 8.16 10.55 -16.17
CA TRP A 144 8.99 10.66 -17.36
C TRP A 144 9.17 9.33 -18.12
N ASP A 145 8.79 8.19 -17.54
CA ASP A 145 8.93 6.85 -18.14
C ASP A 145 7.53 6.25 -18.45
N PRO A 146 7.09 6.29 -19.72
CA PRO A 146 5.78 5.77 -20.11
C PRO A 146 5.58 4.28 -19.85
N VAL A 147 6.65 3.47 -19.90
CA VAL A 147 6.54 2.02 -19.68
C VAL A 147 6.27 1.74 -18.20
N SER A 148 7.04 2.37 -17.31
CA SER A 148 6.79 2.30 -15.86
C SER A 148 5.39 2.79 -15.51
N MET A 149 4.95 3.93 -16.07
CA MET A 149 3.59 4.44 -15.86
C MET A 149 2.51 3.47 -16.33
N LEU A 150 2.68 2.83 -17.49
CA LEU A 150 1.72 1.85 -18.01
C LEU A 150 1.62 0.63 -17.08
N ILE A 151 2.76 0.06 -16.68
CA ILE A 151 2.83 -1.10 -15.79
C ILE A 151 2.24 -0.77 -14.44
N GLY A 152 2.63 0.35 -13.83
CA GLY A 152 2.11 0.81 -12.53
C GLY A 152 0.59 0.98 -12.55
N ARG A 153 0.04 1.53 -13.63
CA ARG A 153 -1.42 1.68 -13.76
C ARG A 153 -2.15 0.34 -13.91
N TRP A 154 -1.56 -0.65 -14.59
CA TRP A 154 -2.13 -2.00 -14.65
C TRP A 154 -2.07 -2.71 -13.30
N LEU A 155 -0.98 -2.54 -12.54
CA LEU A 155 -0.89 -3.05 -11.18
C LEU A 155 -1.98 -2.45 -10.27
N LEU A 156 -2.23 -1.14 -10.34
CA LEU A 156 -3.30 -0.48 -9.58
C LEU A 156 -4.71 -0.88 -10.04
N ALA A 157 -4.88 -1.38 -11.26
CA ALA A 157 -6.17 -1.86 -11.73
C ALA A 157 -6.66 -3.10 -10.95
N PHE A 158 -5.73 -3.91 -10.41
CA PHE A 158 -6.09 -5.07 -9.58
C PHE A 158 -6.71 -4.68 -8.23
N SER A 159 -6.53 -3.45 -7.76
CA SER A 159 -7.14 -2.90 -6.54
C SER A 159 -8.19 -1.81 -6.83
N PHE A 160 -8.62 -1.68 -8.08
CA PHE A 160 -9.55 -0.63 -8.53
C PHE A 160 -9.06 0.81 -8.28
N ASP A 161 -7.75 1.00 -8.11
CA ASP A 161 -7.19 2.26 -7.61
C ASP A 161 -6.25 2.98 -8.59
N THR A 162 -6.51 2.83 -9.89
CA THR A 162 -5.75 3.52 -10.94
C THR A 162 -5.71 5.06 -10.81
N ILE A 163 -6.65 5.64 -10.05
CA ILE A 163 -6.69 7.06 -9.69
C ILE A 163 -5.50 7.48 -8.83
N PHE A 164 -4.88 6.54 -8.12
CA PHE A 164 -3.70 6.76 -7.29
C PHE A 164 -2.56 7.39 -8.10
N SER A 165 -2.38 6.99 -9.36
CA SER A 165 -1.35 7.58 -10.25
C SER A 165 -1.56 9.07 -10.57
N ILE A 166 -2.66 9.66 -10.13
CA ILE A 166 -3.01 11.08 -10.29
C ILE A 166 -3.06 11.73 -8.92
N GLU A 167 -3.86 11.17 -8.02
CA GLU A 167 -4.10 11.70 -6.68
C GLU A 167 -2.81 11.73 -5.87
N HIS A 168 -2.07 10.63 -5.86
CA HIS A 168 -0.88 10.49 -5.03
C HIS A 168 0.19 11.52 -5.42
N VAL A 169 0.48 11.58 -6.72
CA VAL A 169 1.58 12.38 -7.29
C VAL A 169 1.28 13.88 -7.22
N TYR A 170 0.05 14.29 -7.56
CA TYR A 170 -0.29 15.71 -7.71
C TYR A 170 -1.15 16.29 -6.58
N GLY A 171 -1.68 15.43 -5.71
CA GLY A 171 -2.51 15.74 -4.55
C GLY A 171 -1.79 15.41 -3.26
N HIS A 172 -1.76 14.13 -2.87
CA HIS A 172 -1.23 13.68 -1.58
C HIS A 172 0.19 14.21 -1.30
N HIS A 173 1.15 14.04 -2.20
CA HIS A 173 2.52 14.55 -2.01
C HIS A 173 2.60 16.07 -1.77
N ARG A 174 1.65 16.83 -2.31
CA ARG A 174 1.55 18.27 -2.08
C ARG A 174 0.87 18.62 -0.76
N TYR A 175 -0.14 17.85 -0.37
CA TYR A 175 -1.06 18.19 0.72
C TYR A 175 -0.92 17.30 1.96
N VAL A 176 0.02 16.35 1.97
CA VAL A 176 0.25 15.44 3.10
C VAL A 176 0.40 16.19 4.42
N SER A 177 -0.14 15.59 5.49
CA SER A 177 -0.27 16.19 6.82
C SER A 177 -1.14 17.46 6.87
N THR A 178 -2.03 17.68 5.91
CA THR A 178 -2.99 18.79 5.92
C THR A 178 -4.42 18.28 5.81
N THR A 179 -5.41 19.15 6.04
CA THR A 179 -6.83 18.80 5.89
C THR A 179 -7.28 18.65 4.43
N GLU A 180 -6.46 19.06 3.47
CA GLU A 180 -6.75 18.93 2.03
C GLU A 180 -6.40 17.55 1.47
N ASP A 181 -5.54 16.80 2.16
CA ASP A 181 -5.13 15.46 1.74
C ASP A 181 -6.12 14.38 2.20
N PRO A 182 -6.74 13.62 1.28
CA PRO A 182 -7.61 12.49 1.60
C PRO A 182 -6.94 11.41 2.46
N ALA A 183 -5.65 11.15 2.23
CA ALA A 183 -4.89 10.05 2.84
C ALA A 183 -4.32 10.39 4.23
N THR A 184 -4.28 11.67 4.61
CA THR A 184 -3.88 12.08 5.96
C THR A 184 -4.97 11.73 6.97
N ALA A 185 -4.65 10.87 7.94
CA ALA A 185 -5.56 10.44 8.98
C ALA A 185 -5.53 11.39 10.19
N PRO A 186 -6.64 12.08 10.53
CA PRO A 186 -6.70 12.93 11.71
C PRO A 186 -6.62 12.12 13.00
N ARG A 187 -6.16 12.79 14.06
CA ARG A 187 -6.09 12.24 15.42
C ARG A 187 -7.48 11.74 15.86
N GLY A 188 -7.51 10.52 16.40
CA GLY A 188 -8.72 9.85 16.87
C GLY A 188 -9.57 9.18 15.80
N ARG A 189 -9.24 9.35 14.50
CA ARG A 189 -9.99 8.67 13.44
C ARG A 189 -9.86 7.15 13.59
N ASN A 190 -10.97 6.45 13.36
CA ASN A 190 -11.01 4.99 13.26
C ASN A 190 -10.53 4.54 11.87
N VAL A 191 -9.71 3.49 11.80
CA VAL A 191 -9.13 3.00 10.54
C VAL A 191 -10.19 2.57 9.52
N TYR A 192 -11.28 1.92 9.93
CA TYR A 192 -12.32 1.44 9.02
C TYR A 192 -13.07 2.60 8.38
N PHE A 193 -13.37 3.63 9.18
CA PHE A 193 -13.92 4.87 8.64
C PHE A 193 -12.92 5.57 7.71
N HIS A 194 -11.62 5.54 8.06
CA HIS A 194 -10.57 6.10 7.20
C HIS A 194 -10.52 5.42 5.83
N VAL A 195 -10.57 4.08 5.77
CA VAL A 195 -10.58 3.33 4.51
C VAL A 195 -11.68 3.83 3.57
N LEU A 196 -12.90 3.99 4.07
CA LEU A 196 -14.02 4.52 3.29
C LEU A 196 -13.82 5.99 2.91
N ALA A 197 -13.47 6.83 3.90
CA ALA A 197 -13.35 8.27 3.69
C ALA A 197 -12.22 8.63 2.73
N SER A 198 -11.05 8.01 2.87
CA SER A 198 -9.88 8.22 2.01
C SER A 198 -10.16 7.73 0.59
N THR A 199 -10.73 6.52 0.43
CA THR A 199 -11.11 6.00 -0.91
C THR A 199 -12.03 6.95 -1.66
N LEU A 200 -13.12 7.41 -1.03
CA LEU A 200 -14.10 8.28 -1.68
C LEU A 200 -13.50 9.66 -1.99
N LYS A 201 -12.82 10.27 -1.02
CA LYS A 201 -12.23 11.60 -1.19
C LYS A 201 -11.06 11.59 -2.18
N GLY A 202 -10.27 10.52 -2.21
CA GLY A 202 -9.20 10.31 -3.17
C GLY A 202 -9.72 10.27 -4.61
N ASN A 203 -10.79 9.50 -4.86
CA ASN A 203 -11.43 9.49 -6.19
C ASN A 203 -11.96 10.88 -6.60
N LEU A 204 -12.58 11.62 -5.68
CA LEU A 204 -13.03 12.98 -5.93
C LEU A 204 -11.86 13.95 -6.18
N SER A 205 -10.77 13.82 -5.42
CA SER A 205 -9.54 14.60 -5.59
C SER A 205 -8.92 14.36 -6.96
N ALA A 206 -8.72 13.09 -7.34
CA ALA A 206 -8.21 12.68 -8.64
C ALA A 206 -9.06 13.23 -9.79
N TRP A 207 -10.39 13.14 -9.70
CA TRP A 207 -11.30 13.68 -10.70
C TRP A 207 -11.16 15.20 -10.86
N LYS A 208 -11.02 15.95 -9.75
CA LYS A 208 -10.79 17.40 -9.80
C LYS A 208 -9.44 17.76 -10.41
N ILE A 209 -8.37 17.01 -10.10
CA ILE A 209 -7.05 17.20 -10.70
C ILE A 209 -7.12 16.94 -12.22
N GLU A 210 -7.74 15.84 -12.61
CA GLU A 210 -7.85 15.43 -14.01
C GLU A 210 -8.71 16.39 -14.83
N LYS A 211 -9.84 16.84 -14.29
CA LYS A 211 -10.69 17.88 -14.91
C LYS A 211 -9.89 19.15 -15.22
N ARG A 212 -9.05 19.60 -14.28
CA ARG A 212 -8.17 20.78 -14.49
C ARG A 212 -7.10 20.51 -15.54
N ARG A 213 -6.52 19.31 -15.59
CA ARG A 213 -5.55 18.93 -16.62
C ARG A 213 -6.17 18.94 -18.02
N LEU A 214 -7.36 18.36 -18.18
CA LEU A 214 -8.07 18.30 -19.47
C LEU A 214 -8.49 19.69 -19.95
N ALA A 215 -9.03 20.53 -19.05
CA ALA A 215 -9.39 21.91 -19.37
C ALA A 215 -8.18 22.72 -19.88
N ARG A 216 -7.02 22.62 -19.22
CA ARG A 216 -5.77 23.26 -19.68
C ARG A 216 -5.30 22.78 -21.05
N LYS A 217 -5.68 21.56 -21.45
CA LYS A 217 -5.32 20.97 -22.76
C LYS A 217 -6.43 21.13 -23.81
N GLY A 218 -7.54 21.81 -23.51
CA GLY A 218 -8.69 21.92 -24.41
C GLY A 218 -9.35 20.57 -24.73
N GLN A 219 -9.22 19.57 -23.84
CA GLN A 219 -9.73 18.22 -24.05
C GLN A 219 -11.08 18.02 -23.34
N SER A 220 -11.97 17.22 -23.94
CA SER A 220 -13.26 16.84 -23.33
C SER A 220 -13.04 16.10 -22.00
N LEU A 221 -13.89 16.41 -21.01
CA LEU A 221 -13.92 15.70 -19.72
C LEU A 221 -14.37 14.24 -19.87
N PHE A 222 -15.31 13.99 -20.77
CA PHE A 222 -15.81 12.65 -21.08
C PHE A 222 -15.25 12.24 -22.44
N GLY A 223 -14.11 11.54 -22.41
CA GLY A 223 -13.44 11.08 -23.63
C GLY A 223 -12.17 10.29 -23.32
N TRP A 224 -11.52 9.78 -24.37
CA TRP A 224 -10.35 8.91 -24.25
C TRP A 224 -9.14 9.56 -23.56
N HIS A 225 -9.06 10.89 -23.57
CA HIS A 225 -7.97 11.61 -22.91
C HIS A 225 -8.10 11.58 -21.38
N ASN A 226 -9.27 11.24 -20.82
CA ASN A 226 -9.49 11.18 -19.38
C ASN A 226 -8.82 9.92 -18.78
N ALA A 227 -7.78 10.12 -17.99
CA ALA A 227 -7.00 9.06 -17.35
C ALA A 227 -7.75 8.36 -16.20
N VAL A 228 -8.72 9.01 -15.55
CA VAL A 228 -9.58 8.39 -14.54
C VAL A 228 -10.53 7.39 -15.20
N ILE A 229 -11.23 7.79 -16.26
CA ILE A 229 -12.14 6.91 -17.00
C ILE A 229 -11.38 5.69 -17.55
N ARG A 230 -10.26 5.91 -18.24
CA ARG A 230 -9.44 4.79 -18.76
C ARG A 230 -8.98 3.86 -17.63
N GLY A 231 -8.63 4.41 -16.48
CA GLY A 231 -8.21 3.63 -15.32
C GLY A 231 -9.30 2.72 -14.77
N HIS A 232 -10.53 3.23 -14.62
CA HIS A 232 -11.67 2.39 -14.23
C HIS A 232 -12.00 1.33 -15.29
N LEU A 233 -11.87 1.65 -16.58
CA LEU A 233 -12.04 0.66 -17.65
C LEU A 233 -11.01 -0.49 -17.55
N MET A 234 -9.75 -0.21 -17.18
CA MET A 234 -8.75 -1.26 -16.93
C MET A 234 -9.20 -2.23 -15.83
N SER A 235 -9.81 -1.69 -14.77
CA SER A 235 -10.34 -2.48 -13.65
C SER A 235 -11.54 -3.33 -14.09
N VAL A 236 -12.46 -2.76 -14.87
CA VAL A 236 -13.61 -3.47 -15.45
C VAL A 236 -13.15 -4.62 -16.35
N LEU A 237 -12.09 -4.44 -17.14
CA LEU A 237 -11.52 -5.49 -17.97
C LEU A 237 -11.00 -6.67 -17.12
N LEU A 238 -10.38 -6.42 -15.96
CA LEU A 238 -9.94 -7.49 -15.06
C LEU A 238 -11.13 -8.24 -14.44
N VAL A 239 -12.22 -7.55 -14.09
CA VAL A 239 -13.46 -8.19 -13.63
C VAL A 239 -14.08 -9.05 -14.74
N ALA A 240 -14.12 -8.53 -15.98
CA ALA A 240 -14.61 -9.27 -17.13
C ALA A 240 -13.74 -10.51 -17.44
N ALA A 241 -12.42 -10.41 -17.28
CA ALA A 241 -11.51 -11.54 -17.42
C ALA A 241 -11.76 -12.61 -16.33
N ALA A 242 -11.95 -12.21 -15.07
CA ALA A 242 -12.31 -13.13 -13.99
C ALA A 242 -13.67 -13.82 -14.26
N PHE A 243 -14.65 -13.07 -14.77
CA PHE A 243 -15.92 -13.63 -15.21
C PHE A 243 -15.76 -14.64 -16.37
N ALA A 244 -14.90 -14.36 -17.34
CA ALA A 244 -14.64 -15.28 -18.45
C ALA A 244 -13.95 -16.58 -18.00
N ILE A 245 -13.19 -16.54 -16.89
CA ILE A 245 -12.49 -17.72 -16.35
C ILE A 245 -13.45 -18.65 -15.59
N GLY A 246 -14.32 -18.11 -14.74
CA GLY A 246 -15.14 -18.94 -13.82
C GLY A 246 -16.52 -18.35 -13.48
N GLY A 247 -17.07 -17.51 -14.36
CA GLY A 247 -18.38 -16.91 -14.19
C GLY A 247 -18.48 -15.94 -13.01
N TRP A 248 -19.69 -15.79 -12.48
CA TRP A 248 -19.98 -14.84 -11.39
C TRP A 248 -19.23 -15.16 -10.10
N GLN A 249 -19.02 -16.43 -9.77
CA GLN A 249 -18.27 -16.84 -8.59
C GLN A 249 -16.84 -16.28 -8.62
N ALA A 250 -16.14 -16.50 -9.73
CA ALA A 250 -14.79 -16.02 -9.93
C ALA A 250 -14.71 -14.48 -10.00
N ALA A 251 -15.68 -13.82 -10.64
CA ALA A 251 -15.77 -12.36 -10.70
C ALA A 251 -15.98 -11.73 -9.31
N LEU A 252 -16.93 -12.24 -8.52
CA LEU A 252 -17.21 -11.76 -7.17
C LEU A 252 -16.03 -12.01 -6.22
N PHE A 253 -15.37 -13.18 -6.34
CA PHE A 253 -14.15 -13.46 -5.60
C PHE A 253 -13.03 -12.47 -5.94
N PHE A 254 -12.81 -12.18 -7.23
CA PHE A 254 -11.83 -11.16 -7.63
C PHE A 254 -12.18 -9.77 -7.10
N ILE A 255 -13.44 -9.35 -7.17
CA ILE A 255 -13.91 -8.07 -6.60
C ILE A 255 -13.60 -8.02 -5.10
N ALA A 256 -13.88 -9.09 -4.36
CA ALA A 256 -13.56 -9.15 -2.92
C ALA A 256 -12.05 -9.03 -2.68
N CYS A 257 -11.20 -9.69 -3.48
CA CYS A 257 -9.75 -9.57 -3.39
C CYS A 257 -9.27 -8.13 -3.71
N ALA A 258 -9.82 -7.52 -4.75
CA ALA A 258 -9.49 -6.17 -5.18
C ALA A 258 -9.85 -5.12 -4.11
N LEU A 259 -11.04 -5.23 -3.53
CA LEU A 259 -11.48 -4.37 -2.42
C LEU A 259 -10.62 -4.57 -1.16
N TRP A 260 -10.18 -5.81 -0.88
CA TRP A 260 -9.24 -6.06 0.21
C TRP A 260 -7.87 -5.41 -0.06
N GLY A 261 -7.35 -5.53 -1.29
CA GLY A 261 -6.13 -4.81 -1.72
C GLY A 261 -6.26 -3.29 -1.62
N LYS A 262 -7.42 -2.74 -1.98
CA LYS A 262 -7.72 -1.31 -1.80
C LYS A 262 -7.75 -0.90 -0.33
N ALA A 263 -8.41 -1.69 0.51
CA ALA A 263 -8.48 -1.43 1.94
C ALA A 263 -7.08 -1.45 2.58
N LEU A 264 -6.22 -2.39 2.18
CA LEU A 264 -4.84 -2.47 2.66
C LEU A 264 -4.04 -1.20 2.34
N LEU A 265 -4.17 -0.65 1.13
CA LEU A 265 -3.53 0.64 0.80
C LEU A 265 -4.00 1.75 1.74
N GLU A 266 -5.31 1.85 2.00
CA GLU A 266 -5.81 2.91 2.88
C GLU A 266 -5.46 2.69 4.36
N ILE A 267 -5.26 1.44 4.79
CA ILE A 267 -4.69 1.15 6.11
C ILE A 267 -3.22 1.60 6.17
N VAL A 268 -2.47 1.43 5.08
CA VAL A 268 -1.08 1.91 4.97
C VAL A 268 -1.04 3.44 5.00
N ASN A 269 -1.85 4.13 4.19
CA ASN A 269 -1.99 5.59 4.25
C ASN A 269 -2.35 6.07 5.66
N TYR A 270 -3.32 5.38 6.29
CA TYR A 270 -3.74 5.68 7.66
C TYR A 270 -2.57 5.61 8.62
N MET A 271 -1.80 4.51 8.63
CA MET A 271 -0.72 4.33 9.60
C MET A 271 0.48 5.25 9.32
N GLU A 272 0.79 5.51 8.06
CA GLU A 272 1.92 6.35 7.63
C GLU A 272 1.71 7.84 7.89
N HIS A 273 0.44 8.30 7.89
CA HIS A 273 0.09 9.71 8.02
C HIS A 273 -0.84 9.99 9.20
N TYR A 274 -0.87 9.10 10.19
CA TYR A 274 -1.74 9.28 11.36
C TYR A 274 -1.31 10.43 12.26
N GLY A 275 -2.21 11.39 12.45
CA GLY A 275 -2.16 12.40 13.50
C GLY A 275 -1.18 13.55 13.25
N MET A 276 -0.39 13.50 12.18
CA MET A 276 0.52 14.59 11.84
C MET A 276 -0.22 15.79 11.24
N VAL A 277 0.33 16.98 11.46
CA VAL A 277 -0.21 18.24 10.96
C VAL A 277 0.90 19.08 10.34
N ARG A 278 0.55 19.89 9.35
CA ARG A 278 1.49 20.74 8.61
C ARG A 278 0.78 22.02 8.17
N ASN A 279 1.53 23.11 8.11
CA ASN A 279 1.11 24.30 7.39
C ASN A 279 1.17 24.05 5.87
N PRO A 280 0.04 24.07 5.13
CA PRO A 280 0.00 23.77 3.69
C PRO A 280 0.88 24.69 2.84
N ALA A 281 1.22 25.88 3.33
CA ALA A 281 2.10 26.84 2.64
C ALA A 281 3.60 26.50 2.76
N THR A 282 3.97 25.57 3.64
CA THR A 282 5.37 25.16 3.86
C THR A 282 5.69 23.86 3.13
N PRO A 283 6.93 23.64 2.66
CA PRO A 283 7.31 22.39 2.03
C PRO A 283 7.14 21.19 2.96
N VAL A 284 6.91 20.01 2.38
CA VAL A 284 6.94 18.75 3.12
C VAL A 284 8.36 18.50 3.65
N GLN A 285 8.46 17.84 4.79
CA GLN A 285 9.69 17.63 5.55
C GLN A 285 9.67 16.19 6.07
N PRO A 286 10.82 15.57 6.38
CA PRO A 286 10.87 14.19 6.89
C PRO A 286 9.99 13.94 8.12
N ARG A 287 9.74 14.97 8.93
CA ARG A 287 8.84 14.90 10.08
C ARG A 287 7.35 14.85 9.76
N HIS A 288 6.93 14.94 8.50
CA HIS A 288 5.51 14.94 8.10
C HIS A 288 4.96 13.57 7.66
N SER A 289 5.68 12.50 7.96
CA SER A 289 5.20 11.12 7.86
C SER A 289 5.92 10.21 8.85
N TRP A 290 5.33 9.06 9.15
CA TRP A 290 5.94 8.03 9.96
C TRP A 290 6.85 7.12 9.12
N ASN A 291 7.97 6.70 9.71
CA ASN A 291 9.05 5.98 9.04
C ASN A 291 9.31 4.61 9.67
N THR A 292 9.84 3.65 8.92
CA THR A 292 10.39 2.41 9.49
C THR A 292 11.54 1.87 8.67
N ASN A 293 12.59 1.42 9.37
CA ASN A 293 13.78 0.85 8.77
C ASN A 293 13.83 -0.67 8.95
N LYS A 294 12.72 -1.31 9.34
CA LYS A 294 12.68 -2.74 9.60
C LYS A 294 13.04 -3.55 8.35
N ARG A 295 14.01 -4.44 8.49
CA ARG A 295 14.75 -5.02 7.36
C ARG A 295 13.86 -5.76 6.37
N ILE A 296 12.97 -6.63 6.85
CA ILE A 296 12.14 -7.44 5.95
C ILE A 296 11.13 -6.56 5.24
N SER A 297 10.48 -5.64 5.97
CA SER A 297 9.62 -4.63 5.36
C SER A 297 10.38 -3.81 4.30
N SER A 298 11.56 -3.26 4.61
CA SER A 298 12.35 -2.48 3.65
C SER A 298 12.75 -3.29 2.42
N TRP A 299 13.15 -4.55 2.57
CA TRP A 299 13.59 -5.38 1.43
C TRP A 299 12.45 -5.80 0.53
N THR A 300 11.30 -6.13 1.11
CA THR A 300 10.12 -6.57 0.35
C THR A 300 9.32 -5.41 -0.22
N MET A 301 9.47 -4.20 0.32
CA MET A 301 8.71 -3.02 -0.11
C MET A 301 9.57 -1.99 -0.84
N PHE A 302 10.69 -2.43 -1.43
CA PHE A 302 11.60 -1.54 -2.18
C PHE A 302 12.01 -0.29 -1.37
N ASN A 303 12.29 -0.41 -0.08
CA ASN A 303 12.56 0.71 0.84
C ASN A 303 11.48 1.80 0.90
N LEU A 304 10.27 1.60 0.38
CA LEU A 304 9.19 2.58 0.52
C LEU A 304 8.92 2.93 1.99
N THR A 305 9.27 1.99 2.89
CA THR A 305 9.27 2.18 4.34
C THR A 305 10.10 3.36 4.85
N ARG A 306 11.07 3.83 4.05
CA ARG A 306 11.84 5.07 4.25
C ARG A 306 11.00 6.30 3.87
N HIS A 307 9.78 6.31 4.38
CA HIS A 307 8.65 7.11 3.93
C HIS A 307 8.85 8.60 4.19
N SER A 308 9.58 8.94 5.27
CA SER A 308 9.94 10.33 5.59
C SER A 308 10.78 10.98 4.49
N HIS A 309 11.76 10.26 3.94
CA HIS A 309 12.54 10.79 2.82
C HIS A 309 11.70 10.84 1.54
N HIS A 310 10.91 9.79 1.28
CA HIS A 310 10.02 9.74 0.13
C HIS A 310 9.07 10.94 0.07
N HIS A 311 8.42 11.32 1.18
CA HIS A 311 7.52 12.48 1.17
C HIS A 311 8.23 13.82 1.14
N ALA A 312 9.44 13.90 1.68
CA ALA A 312 10.24 15.12 1.56
C ALA A 312 10.73 15.34 0.11
N GLN A 313 10.99 14.26 -0.64
CA GLN A 313 11.50 14.27 -2.02
C GLN A 313 10.91 13.10 -2.83
N GLY A 314 9.68 13.28 -3.33
CA GLY A 314 8.88 12.21 -3.97
C GLY A 314 9.47 11.65 -5.27
N GLU A 315 10.32 12.42 -5.94
CA GLU A 315 11.01 12.05 -7.16
C GLU A 315 12.23 11.14 -6.94
N VAL A 316 12.69 11.00 -5.69
CA VAL A 316 13.85 10.16 -5.37
C VAL A 316 13.48 8.69 -5.55
N PRO A 317 14.19 7.95 -6.41
CA PRO A 317 13.88 6.55 -6.64
C PRO A 317 14.18 5.74 -5.39
N TYR A 318 13.42 4.66 -5.23
CA TYR A 318 13.40 3.85 -4.01
C TYR A 318 14.77 3.39 -3.48
N GLN A 319 15.72 3.12 -4.37
CA GLN A 319 17.04 2.62 -4.01
C GLN A 319 17.95 3.68 -3.36
N ASP A 320 17.63 4.96 -3.57
CA ASP A 320 18.39 6.11 -3.07
C ASP A 320 17.74 6.75 -1.83
N LEU A 321 16.58 6.24 -1.40
CA LEU A 321 15.89 6.70 -0.20
C LEU A 321 16.76 6.58 1.05
N LYS A 322 16.81 7.65 1.86
CA LYS A 322 17.60 7.72 3.08
C LYS A 322 16.79 7.19 4.27
N PRO A 323 17.44 6.44 5.20
CA PRO A 323 16.72 5.76 6.28
C PRO A 323 16.20 6.70 7.38
N PHE A 324 16.81 7.88 7.57
CA PHE A 324 16.47 8.87 8.60
C PHE A 324 16.06 8.24 9.95
N PRO A 325 17.01 7.66 10.70
CA PRO A 325 16.70 6.98 11.96
C PRO A 325 16.11 7.92 13.03
N ASP A 326 16.36 9.22 12.92
CA ASP A 326 15.84 10.24 13.84
C ASP A 326 14.48 10.82 13.39
N ALA A 327 13.93 10.39 12.25
CA ALA A 327 12.59 10.78 11.82
C ALA A 327 11.52 10.14 12.74
N PRO A 328 10.26 10.62 12.71
CA PRO A 328 9.20 9.98 13.48
C PRO A 328 9.01 8.51 13.07
N MET A 329 9.24 7.58 14.00
CA MET A 329 9.22 6.14 13.69
C MET A 329 7.87 5.48 14.02
N MET A 330 7.43 4.58 13.14
CA MET A 330 6.32 3.65 13.37
C MET A 330 6.58 2.73 14.57
N ILE A 331 5.54 1.99 14.98
CA ILE A 331 5.61 0.99 16.07
C ILE A 331 6.35 -0.29 15.67
N GLY A 332 6.55 -0.56 14.38
CA GLY A 332 7.20 -1.77 13.90
C GLY A 332 7.37 -1.80 12.38
N GLY A 333 7.46 -3.01 11.83
CA GLY A 333 7.40 -3.23 10.38
C GLY A 333 5.99 -3.05 9.85
N TYR A 334 5.81 -3.04 8.53
CA TYR A 334 4.53 -2.72 7.90
C TYR A 334 3.44 -3.71 8.29
N LEU A 335 3.67 -5.02 8.14
CA LEU A 335 2.62 -6.00 8.43
C LEU A 335 2.22 -6.01 9.91
N THR A 336 3.18 -5.86 10.81
CA THR A 336 2.90 -5.72 12.25
C THR A 336 2.02 -4.49 12.50
N THR A 337 2.36 -3.38 11.86
CA THR A 337 1.66 -2.12 12.03
C THR A 337 0.26 -2.14 11.43
N ILE A 338 0.06 -2.78 10.27
CA ILE A 338 -1.26 -3.01 9.66
C ILE A 338 -2.17 -3.77 10.64
N ILE A 339 -1.69 -4.88 11.21
CA ILE A 339 -2.45 -5.68 12.18
C ILE A 339 -2.84 -4.84 13.39
N VAL A 340 -1.91 -4.04 13.93
CA VAL A 340 -2.18 -3.16 15.07
C VAL A 340 -3.19 -2.06 14.71
N ALA A 341 -3.07 -1.44 13.52
CA ALA A 341 -3.97 -0.40 13.04
C ALA A 341 -5.42 -0.91 12.94
N MET A 342 -5.58 -2.17 12.53
CA MET A 342 -6.87 -2.88 12.48
C MET A 342 -7.47 -3.20 13.86
N ILE A 343 -6.79 -2.87 14.96
CA ILE A 343 -7.31 -2.98 16.33
C ILE A 343 -7.34 -1.56 16.93
N PRO A 344 -8.39 -0.74 16.66
CA PRO A 344 -8.38 0.69 16.98
C PRO A 344 -8.03 1.04 18.44
N PRO A 345 -8.54 0.33 19.48
CA PRO A 345 -8.14 0.62 20.86
C PRO A 345 -6.64 0.41 21.11
N LEU A 346 -6.04 -0.62 20.52
CA LEU A 346 -4.61 -0.89 20.62
C LEU A 346 -3.79 0.13 19.83
N TRP A 347 -4.22 0.44 18.60
CA TRP A 347 -3.61 1.48 17.78
C TRP A 347 -3.56 2.82 18.51
N HIS A 348 -4.69 3.31 19.03
CA HIS A 348 -4.75 4.57 19.76
C HIS A 348 -3.89 4.53 21.01
N LYS A 349 -3.88 3.42 21.76
CA LYS A 349 -3.01 3.25 22.93
C LYS A 349 -1.52 3.40 22.59
N LEU A 350 -1.07 2.80 21.48
CA LEU A 350 0.34 2.81 21.08
C LEU A 350 0.77 4.10 20.36
N MET A 351 -0.11 4.69 19.55
CA MET A 351 0.22 5.88 18.75
C MET A 351 0.03 7.19 19.49
N THR A 352 -0.85 7.26 20.51
CA THR A 352 -1.03 8.48 21.31
C THR A 352 0.29 9.04 21.89
N PRO A 353 1.13 8.26 22.59
CA PRO A 353 2.40 8.78 23.10
C PRO A 353 3.37 9.21 21.98
N LYS A 354 3.36 8.53 20.83
CA LYS A 354 4.18 8.90 19.67
C LYS A 354 3.73 10.21 19.05
N VAL A 355 2.43 10.44 18.91
CA VAL A 355 1.86 11.71 18.41
C VAL A 355 2.16 12.86 19.37
N LEU A 356 2.10 12.65 20.68
CA LEU A 356 2.50 13.66 21.67
C LEU A 356 4.00 13.96 21.62
N ALA A 357 4.85 12.95 21.42
CA ALA A 357 6.27 13.16 21.20
C ALA A 357 6.53 13.95 19.91
N TRP A 358 5.75 13.70 18.85
CA TRP A 358 5.79 14.49 17.63
C TRP A 358 5.49 15.97 17.87
N ASP A 359 4.42 16.28 18.61
CA ASP A 359 4.04 17.65 18.97
C ASP A 359 5.17 18.39 19.71
N ARG A 360 5.86 17.69 20.61
CA ARG A 360 6.91 18.26 21.44
C ARG A 360 8.21 18.46 20.66
N ASP A 361 8.67 17.40 20.00
CA ASP A 361 10.05 17.29 19.51
C ASP A 361 10.21 17.68 18.04
N TYR A 362 9.15 17.56 17.23
CA TYR A 362 9.24 17.73 15.78
C TYR A 362 8.43 18.91 15.25
N ALA A 363 7.28 19.21 15.83
CA ALA A 363 6.41 20.27 15.35
C ALA A 363 7.07 21.67 15.48
N SER A 364 6.96 22.46 14.42
CA SER A 364 7.31 23.89 14.45
C SER A 364 6.39 24.66 15.40
N ALA A 365 6.74 25.90 15.73
CA ALA A 365 5.90 26.75 16.58
C ALA A 365 4.47 26.95 16.01
N GLU A 366 4.32 27.01 14.69
CA GLU A 366 3.02 27.10 14.02
C GLU A 366 2.27 25.77 14.06
N GLU A 367 2.96 24.67 13.79
CA GLU A 367 2.35 23.35 13.78
C GLU A 367 1.92 22.89 15.17
N ARG A 368 2.59 23.35 16.23
CA ARG A 368 2.13 23.13 17.61
C ARG A 368 0.74 23.72 17.86
N GLN A 369 0.39 24.81 17.16
CA GLN A 369 -0.95 25.40 17.25
C GLN A 369 -1.98 24.51 16.55
N LEU A 370 -1.67 24.10 15.31
CA LEU A 370 -2.49 23.15 14.55
C LEU A 370 -2.65 21.82 15.29
N ALA A 371 -1.60 21.36 15.96
CA ALA A 371 -1.60 20.15 16.77
C ALA A 371 -2.47 20.30 18.00
N ALA A 372 -2.44 21.45 18.69
CA ALA A 372 -3.32 21.74 19.82
C ALA A 372 -4.80 21.70 19.43
N GLU A 373 -5.16 22.23 18.25
CA GLU A 373 -6.51 22.13 17.68
C GLU A 373 -6.90 20.70 17.30
N ALA A 374 -5.98 19.94 16.69
CA ALA A 374 -6.19 18.54 16.36
C ALA A 374 -6.36 17.68 17.63
N ASN A 375 -5.60 17.97 18.68
CA ASN A 375 -5.67 17.34 19.99
C ASN A 375 -7.02 17.57 20.66
N ALA A 376 -7.52 18.80 20.66
CA ALA A 376 -8.82 19.15 21.25
C ALA A 376 -9.99 18.39 20.60
N ARG A 377 -9.92 18.13 19.29
CA ARG A 377 -10.96 17.44 18.51
C ARG A 377 -10.76 15.92 18.41
N SER A 378 -9.70 15.38 18.99
CA SER A 378 -9.31 13.98 18.79
C SER A 378 -10.24 12.95 19.45
N GLY A 379 -10.98 13.35 20.49
CA GLY A 379 -11.75 12.40 21.32
C GLY A 379 -10.87 11.44 22.14
N ILE A 380 -9.55 11.63 22.16
CA ILE A 380 -8.61 10.84 22.97
C ILE A 380 -8.21 11.66 24.20
N GLY A 381 -8.52 11.15 25.40
CA GLY A 381 -8.37 11.89 26.66
C GLY A 381 -6.97 12.48 26.89
N ALA A 382 -5.90 11.73 26.60
CA ALA A 382 -4.52 12.19 26.76
C ALA A 382 -4.14 13.32 25.78
N LEU A 383 -4.58 13.24 24.52
CA LEU A 383 -4.35 14.31 23.54
C LEU A 383 -5.11 15.58 23.94
N MET A 384 -6.38 15.44 24.32
CA MET A 384 -7.19 16.57 24.77
C MET A 384 -6.64 17.23 26.04
N ALA A 385 -6.01 16.47 26.94
CA ALA A 385 -5.33 17.02 28.11
C ALA A 385 -4.14 17.89 27.70
N ALA A 386 -3.27 17.43 26.81
CA ALA A 386 -2.10 18.18 26.33
C ALA A 386 -2.49 19.51 25.64
N SER A 387 -3.61 19.54 24.91
CA SER A 387 -4.13 20.79 24.31
C SER A 387 -4.45 21.87 25.35
N ARG A 388 -4.94 21.48 26.53
CA ARG A 388 -5.31 22.41 27.60
C ARG A 388 -4.11 23.03 28.30
N GLU A 389 -2.97 22.34 28.35
CA GLU A 389 -1.73 22.85 28.93
C GLU A 389 -1.16 24.01 28.10
N ILE A 390 -1.10 23.85 26.77
CA ILE A 390 -0.66 24.90 25.84
C ILE A 390 -1.55 26.15 25.93
N GLY A 391 -2.87 25.97 26.13
CA GLY A 391 -3.82 27.06 26.29
C GLY A 391 -3.70 27.82 27.61
N ARG A 392 -3.08 27.23 28.65
CA ARG A 392 -2.83 27.89 29.94
C ARG A 392 -1.58 28.77 29.90
N ASP A 393 -0.50 28.29 29.31
CA ASP A 393 0.75 29.07 29.18
C ASP A 393 0.53 30.38 28.41
N ARG A 394 -0.37 30.38 27.42
CA ARG A 394 -0.78 31.59 26.66
C ARG A 394 -1.60 32.61 27.43
N ARG A 395 -2.17 32.25 28.60
CA ARG A 395 -2.92 33.22 29.43
C ARG A 395 -2.06 33.85 30.52
N VAL A 396 -0.83 33.37 30.69
CA VAL A 396 0.12 33.80 31.73
C VAL A 396 1.29 34.59 31.13
N ALA A 397 1.53 34.46 29.82
CA ALA A 397 2.38 35.34 29.02
C ALA A 397 1.55 36.45 28.37
#